data_AF-A0AAE1C6H7-F1
#
_entry.id   AF-A0AAE1C6H7-F1
#
_cell.length_a   1.000
_cell.length_b   1.000
_cell.length_c   1.000
_cell.angle_alpha   90.00
_cell.angle_beta   90.00
_cell.angle_gamma   90.00
#
_symmetry.space_group_name_H-M   'P 1'
#
loop_
_entity.id
_entity.type
_entity.pdbx_description
1 polymer ?
#
loop_
_entity_poly.entity_id
_entity_poly.type
_entity_poly.pdbx_seq_one_letter_code
_entity_poly.pdbx_strand_id
1 'polypeptide(L)'
;MTDQTASGLLSLPAELRNAIWTLLLVHDIDHEASIPINQLPIPYTTHHQRVHTPILRTCQQANQEGTPILYGENVFSAHASLLATLPYFLLRHTPVQIISHTPITAPRVAGLIRRYYLHVRLDTDPRFTRAQVEESFMGVEELEIEVFQSMYASCDFNVLKLFEGVRGVGKAVVRGSVGDGRYADWLAGCMMSGKGAEVEGYSEMYIGGNKGWEAWLARHGMGWGLNG
;
A
#
# COMPACT_ATOMS: atom_id res chain seq x y z
N MET A 1 11.75 -3.84 43.25
CA MET A 1 12.00 -3.33 41.89
C MET A 1 13.23 -4.06 41.39
N THR A 2 13.08 -4.94 40.40
CA THR A 2 14.20 -5.65 39.78
C THR A 2 14.99 -4.67 38.91
N ASP A 3 16.31 -4.67 39.07
CA ASP A 3 17.20 -3.76 38.37
C ASP A 3 17.26 -4.13 36.88
N GLN A 4 16.66 -3.31 36.02
CA GLN A 4 16.60 -3.56 34.57
C GLN A 4 17.98 -3.64 33.92
N THR A 5 18.99 -3.04 34.54
CA THR A 5 20.39 -3.08 34.10
C THR A 5 21.03 -4.46 34.22
N ALA A 6 20.45 -5.38 35.02
CA ALA A 6 20.92 -6.75 35.15
C ALA A 6 20.51 -7.66 33.96
N SER A 7 19.65 -7.18 33.06
CA SER A 7 19.27 -7.93 31.86
C SER A 7 20.38 -7.87 30.81
N GLY A 8 20.90 -9.03 30.40
CA GLY A 8 21.90 -9.13 29.34
C GLY A 8 21.44 -8.56 27.98
N LEU A 9 20.14 -8.43 27.76
CA LEU A 9 19.58 -7.79 26.57
C LEU A 9 19.60 -6.26 26.69
N LEU A 10 19.27 -5.73 27.88
CA LEU A 10 19.17 -4.28 28.11
C LEU A 10 20.54 -3.64 28.38
N SER A 11 21.56 -4.44 28.70
CA SER A 11 22.95 -3.99 28.81
C SER A 11 23.63 -3.77 27.45
N LEU A 12 23.07 -4.29 26.35
CA LEU A 12 23.57 -4.06 25.00
C LEU A 12 23.40 -2.58 24.61
N PRO A 13 24.25 -2.01 23.74
CA PRO A 13 24.01 -0.70 23.12
C PRO A 13 22.66 -0.62 22.40
N ALA A 14 22.11 0.59 22.29
CA ALA A 14 20.77 0.82 21.72
C ALA A 14 20.68 0.36 20.26
N GLU A 15 21.76 0.48 19.50
CA GLU A 15 21.88 0.07 18.11
C GLU A 15 21.69 -1.45 17.96
N LEU A 16 22.32 -2.22 18.85
CA LEU A 16 22.18 -3.69 18.85
C LEU A 16 20.77 -4.10 19.29
N ARG A 17 20.18 -3.40 20.27
CA ARG A 17 18.79 -3.65 20.66
C ARG A 17 17.83 -3.35 19.51
N ASN A 18 18.01 -2.25 18.79
CA ASN A 18 17.21 -1.91 17.61
C ASN A 18 17.34 -2.95 16.49
N ALA A 19 18.54 -3.50 16.26
CA ALA A 19 18.72 -4.61 15.32
C ALA A 19 17.94 -5.86 15.75
N ILE A 20 17.96 -6.20 17.05
CA ILE A 20 17.17 -7.31 17.60
C ILE A 20 15.66 -7.03 17.46
N TRP A 21 15.20 -5.82 17.77
CA TRP A 21 13.82 -5.41 17.58
C TRP A 21 13.39 -5.50 16.12
N THR A 22 14.25 -5.11 15.19
CA THR A 22 13.99 -5.22 13.75
C THR A 22 13.75 -6.68 13.36
N LEU A 23 14.61 -7.60 13.79
CA LEU A 23 14.46 -9.04 13.50
C LEU A 23 13.18 -9.65 14.09
N LEU A 24 12.69 -9.11 15.20
CA LEU A 24 11.50 -9.63 15.89
C LEU A 24 10.19 -8.97 15.44
N LEU A 25 10.23 -7.72 14.99
CA LEU A 25 9.06 -6.88 14.79
C LEU A 25 8.82 -6.47 13.34
N VAL A 26 9.82 -6.58 12.46
CA VAL A 26 9.65 -6.30 11.04
C VAL A 26 9.25 -7.57 10.31
N HIS A 27 8.17 -7.45 9.56
CA HIS A 27 7.53 -8.50 8.80
C HIS A 27 7.99 -8.43 7.35
N ASP A 28 8.62 -9.51 6.88
CA ASP A 28 9.03 -9.64 5.50
C ASP A 28 7.86 -10.15 4.64
N ILE A 29 7.11 -9.20 4.09
CA ILE A 29 5.92 -9.48 3.27
C ILE A 29 6.28 -10.16 1.95
N ASP A 30 7.44 -9.84 1.36
CA ASP A 30 7.88 -10.42 0.09
C ASP A 30 8.27 -11.89 0.28
N HIS A 31 8.93 -12.20 1.39
CA HIS A 31 9.18 -13.59 1.76
C HIS A 31 7.86 -14.37 1.97
N GLU A 32 6.84 -13.77 2.59
CA GLU A 32 5.50 -14.40 2.70
C GLU A 32 4.78 -14.58 1.36
N ALA A 33 4.94 -13.62 0.45
CA ALA A 33 4.36 -13.72 -0.88
C ALA A 33 4.98 -14.89 -1.67
N SER A 34 6.26 -15.20 -1.45
CA SER A 34 6.96 -16.31 -2.10
C SER A 34 6.47 -17.70 -1.69
N ILE A 35 5.80 -17.83 -0.55
CA ILE A 35 5.37 -19.12 -0.01
C ILE A 35 4.05 -19.55 -0.68
N PRO A 36 3.99 -20.73 -1.32
CA PRO A 36 2.77 -21.24 -1.94
C PRO A 36 1.60 -21.38 -0.94
N ILE A 37 0.37 -21.05 -1.36
CA ILE A 37 -0.84 -21.10 -0.50
C ILE A 37 -1.13 -22.49 0.09
N ASN A 38 -0.65 -23.56 -0.56
CA ASN A 38 -0.82 -24.92 -0.07
C ASN A 38 0.20 -25.32 1.01
N GLN A 39 1.30 -24.56 1.17
CA GLN A 39 2.35 -24.78 2.18
C GLN A 39 2.20 -23.86 3.39
N LEU A 40 1.27 -22.93 3.26
CA LEU A 40 0.91 -21.92 4.20
C LEU A 40 0.26 -22.60 5.43
N PRO A 41 0.81 -22.47 6.66
CA PRO A 41 0.35 -23.21 7.83
C PRO A 41 -1.12 -22.90 8.13
N ILE A 42 -1.96 -23.96 8.18
CA ILE A 42 -3.38 -23.86 8.50
C ILE A 42 -3.57 -24.31 9.96
N PRO A 43 -4.26 -23.53 10.80
CA PRO A 43 -4.79 -22.21 10.53
C PRO A 43 -3.69 -21.13 10.63
N TYR A 44 -3.83 -20.07 9.83
CA TYR A 44 -3.05 -18.81 9.88
C TYR A 44 -2.99 -18.15 11.28
N THR A 45 -3.74 -18.70 12.24
CA THR A 45 -3.89 -18.24 13.60
C THR A 45 -2.92 -18.89 14.59
N THR A 46 -2.18 -19.94 14.21
CA THR A 46 -1.42 -20.74 15.19
C THR A 46 0.05 -20.92 14.81
N HIS A 47 0.91 -20.25 15.59
CA HIS A 47 2.30 -20.62 15.93
C HIS A 47 3.49 -20.21 15.06
N HIS A 48 3.31 -19.66 13.85
CA HIS A 48 4.40 -18.95 13.18
C HIS A 48 4.17 -17.44 13.24
N GLN A 49 4.13 -16.91 14.48
CA GLN A 49 4.18 -15.46 14.70
C GLN A 49 5.54 -14.96 14.22
N ARG A 50 5.68 -14.62 12.94
CA ARG A 50 6.90 -13.98 12.41
C ARG A 50 7.13 -12.62 13.06
N VAL A 51 6.05 -11.98 13.51
CA VAL A 51 6.09 -10.73 14.27
C VAL A 51 5.83 -11.03 15.76
N HIS A 52 6.86 -10.91 16.57
CA HIS A 52 6.84 -11.22 18.00
C HIS A 52 6.41 -10.01 18.85
N THR A 53 5.21 -9.47 18.58
CA THR A 53 4.67 -8.31 19.32
C THR A 53 4.56 -8.46 20.86
N PRO A 54 4.40 -9.66 21.46
CA PRO A 54 4.37 -9.80 22.92
C PRO A 54 5.62 -9.26 23.62
N ILE A 55 6.76 -9.18 22.93
CA ILE A 55 8.00 -8.62 23.48
C ILE A 55 7.83 -7.17 23.94
N LEU A 56 6.97 -6.41 23.27
CA LEU A 56 6.67 -5.00 23.59
C LEU A 56 5.90 -4.82 24.90
N ARG A 57 5.40 -5.92 25.48
CA ARG A 57 4.69 -5.93 26.77
C ARG A 57 5.59 -6.31 27.95
N THR A 58 6.83 -6.67 27.69
CA THR A 58 7.74 -7.16 28.74
C THR A 58 8.27 -6.05 29.63
N CYS A 59 8.66 -4.92 29.06
CA CYS A 59 9.15 -3.75 29.81
C CYS A 59 8.98 -2.43 29.03
N GLN A 60 9.09 -1.31 29.74
CA GLN A 60 8.93 0.03 29.16
C GLN A 60 9.97 0.33 28.08
N GLN A 61 11.21 -0.10 28.27
CA GLN A 61 12.29 0.14 27.31
C GLN A 61 12.04 -0.60 25.98
N ALA A 62 11.70 -1.89 26.02
CA ALA A 62 11.33 -2.64 24.83
C ALA A 62 10.09 -2.03 24.15
N ASN A 63 9.13 -1.55 24.92
CA ASN A 63 7.96 -0.85 24.37
C ASN A 63 8.36 0.43 23.63
N GLN A 64 9.17 1.29 24.25
CA GLN A 64 9.58 2.58 23.70
C GLN A 64 10.47 2.43 22.45
N GLU A 65 11.40 1.48 22.48
CA GLU A 65 12.34 1.24 21.36
C GLU A 65 11.66 0.48 20.21
N GLY A 66 10.86 -0.55 20.52
CA GLY A 66 10.28 -1.43 19.52
C GLY A 66 8.99 -0.91 18.88
N THR A 67 8.22 -0.06 19.57
CA THR A 67 6.95 0.48 19.00
C THR A 67 7.17 1.25 17.69
N PRO A 68 8.11 2.22 17.60
CA PRO A 68 8.39 2.92 16.34
C PRO A 68 8.85 1.99 15.21
N ILE A 69 9.57 0.91 15.53
CA ILE A 69 10.03 -0.09 14.55
C ILE A 69 8.81 -0.87 14.03
N LEU A 70 7.97 -1.40 14.93
CA LEU A 70 6.78 -2.16 14.55
C LEU A 70 5.83 -1.36 13.66
N TYR A 71 5.53 -0.11 14.00
CA TYR A 71 4.55 0.68 13.25
C TYR A 71 5.16 1.45 12.07
N GLY A 72 6.45 1.78 12.13
CA GLY A 72 7.10 2.56 11.09
C GLY A 72 7.69 1.72 9.95
N GLU A 73 8.27 0.56 10.26
CA GLU A 73 8.96 -0.24 9.23
C GLU A 73 8.06 -1.24 8.52
N ASN A 74 6.89 -1.55 9.08
CA ASN A 74 5.94 -2.48 8.48
C ASN A 74 4.93 -1.79 7.58
N VAL A 75 4.40 -2.54 6.62
CA VAL A 75 3.29 -2.09 5.76
C VAL A 75 1.96 -2.38 6.44
N PHE A 76 1.03 -1.43 6.36
CA PHE A 76 -0.31 -1.55 6.90
C PHE A 76 -1.35 -1.45 5.79
N SER A 77 -2.38 -2.29 5.85
CA SER A 77 -3.51 -2.20 4.95
C SER A 77 -4.39 -1.02 5.36
N ALA A 78 -4.54 -0.04 4.47
CA ALA A 78 -5.56 0.98 4.56
C ALA A 78 -6.94 0.37 4.30
N HIS A 79 -7.98 0.97 4.89
CA HIS A 79 -9.36 0.53 4.68
C HIS A 79 -9.91 1.09 3.37
N ALA A 80 -10.63 0.27 2.60
CA ALA A 80 -11.09 0.63 1.25
C ALA A 80 -11.98 1.89 1.19
N SER A 81 -12.66 2.26 2.27
CA SER A 81 -13.48 3.49 2.33
C SER A 81 -13.01 4.52 3.37
N LEU A 82 -12.15 4.12 4.31
CA LEU A 82 -11.73 4.99 5.43
C LEU A 82 -10.24 5.32 5.36
N LEU A 83 -9.56 4.83 4.32
CA LEU A 83 -8.17 5.11 4.01
C LEU A 83 -7.26 4.82 5.20
N ALA A 84 -6.42 5.77 5.60
CA ALA A 84 -5.45 5.63 6.68
C ALA A 84 -6.08 5.70 8.10
N THR A 85 -7.38 5.96 8.23
CA THR A 85 -8.04 6.19 9.53
C THR A 85 -8.09 4.92 10.40
N LEU A 86 -8.29 3.75 9.79
CA LEU A 86 -8.35 2.45 10.49
C LEU A 86 -7.44 1.43 9.79
N PRO A 87 -6.12 1.56 9.97
CA PRO A 87 -5.18 0.66 9.33
C PRO A 87 -5.14 -0.70 10.03
N TYR A 88 -4.91 -1.75 9.24
CA TYR A 88 -4.73 -3.12 9.72
C TYR A 88 -3.29 -3.56 9.45
N PHE A 89 -2.71 -4.37 10.32
CA PHE A 89 -1.38 -4.92 10.06
C PHE A 89 -1.46 -5.86 8.85
N LEU A 90 -0.63 -5.61 7.83
CA LEU A 90 -0.61 -6.44 6.62
C LEU A 90 0.32 -7.62 6.82
N LEU A 91 -0.23 -8.83 6.78
CA LEU A 91 0.56 -10.07 6.88
C LEU A 91 0.92 -10.60 5.49
N ARG A 92 0.04 -10.40 4.52
CA ARG A 92 0.22 -10.83 3.13
C ARG A 92 -0.72 -10.07 2.23
N HIS A 93 -0.32 -9.80 0.99
CA HIS A 93 -1.23 -9.19 0.01
C HIS A 93 -1.38 -10.04 -1.28
N THR A 94 -0.34 -10.79 -1.70
CA THR A 94 -0.40 -11.65 -2.89
C THR A 94 -0.16 -13.12 -2.55
N PRO A 95 -0.85 -14.06 -3.23
CA PRO A 95 -2.04 -13.88 -4.08
C PRO A 95 -3.35 -13.66 -3.29
N VAL A 96 -3.32 -13.76 -1.96
CA VAL A 96 -4.48 -13.53 -1.11
C VAL A 96 -4.08 -12.55 -0.02
N GLN A 97 -4.91 -11.53 0.15
CA GLN A 97 -4.73 -10.55 1.20
C GLN A 97 -5.08 -11.15 2.58
N ILE A 98 -4.13 -11.08 3.50
CA ILE A 98 -4.26 -11.51 4.89
C ILE A 98 -3.85 -10.32 5.77
N ILE A 99 -4.77 -9.90 6.62
CA ILE A 99 -4.61 -8.76 7.54
C ILE A 99 -4.91 -9.17 8.98
N SER A 100 -4.45 -8.38 9.94
CA SER A 100 -4.86 -8.55 11.34
C SER A 100 -6.38 -8.42 11.49
N HIS A 101 -6.95 -9.11 12.47
CA HIS A 101 -8.40 -9.08 12.71
C HIS A 101 -8.88 -7.76 13.34
N THR A 102 -7.97 -7.02 13.97
CA THR A 102 -8.30 -5.78 14.68
C THR A 102 -7.60 -4.60 14.01
N PRO A 103 -8.31 -3.49 13.75
CA PRO A 103 -7.69 -2.26 13.27
C PRO A 103 -6.91 -1.58 14.38
N ILE A 104 -5.98 -0.74 13.99
CA ILE A 104 -5.22 0.12 14.91
C ILE A 104 -6.05 1.36 15.18
N THR A 105 -6.49 1.49 16.43
CA THR A 105 -7.37 2.59 16.87
C THR A 105 -6.66 3.63 17.72
N ALA A 106 -5.47 3.30 18.25
CA ALA A 106 -4.73 4.19 19.13
C ALA A 106 -4.01 5.28 18.30
N PRO A 107 -4.37 6.57 18.42
CA PRO A 107 -3.82 7.64 17.58
C PRO A 107 -2.30 7.78 17.69
N ARG A 108 -1.76 7.55 18.90
CA ARG A 108 -0.32 7.59 19.18
C ARG A 108 0.49 6.67 18.28
N VAL A 109 -0.02 5.47 17.99
CA VAL A 109 0.68 4.50 17.14
C VAL A 109 0.27 4.62 15.67
N ALA A 110 -0.97 5.06 15.39
CA ALA A 110 -1.41 5.34 14.03
C ALA A 110 -0.53 6.41 13.35
N GLY A 111 -0.13 7.45 14.10
CA GLY A 111 0.78 8.49 13.59
C GLY A 111 2.23 8.03 13.33
N LEU A 112 2.59 6.79 13.69
CA LEU A 112 3.90 6.20 13.38
C LEU A 112 3.87 5.42 12.04
N ILE A 113 2.68 5.14 11.51
CA ILE A 113 2.51 4.37 10.29
C ILE A 113 2.84 5.25 9.09
N ARG A 114 3.78 4.76 8.28
CA ARG A 114 4.30 5.49 7.11
C ARG A 114 4.31 4.66 5.83
N ARG A 115 3.91 3.39 5.89
CA ARG A 115 3.88 2.47 4.75
C ARG A 115 2.50 1.85 4.64
N TYR A 116 1.85 2.07 3.50
CA TYR A 116 0.46 1.68 3.29
C TYR A 116 0.31 0.80 2.06
N TYR A 117 -0.58 -0.17 2.18
CA TYR A 117 -1.15 -0.94 1.08
C TYR A 117 -2.64 -0.64 1.01
N LEU A 118 -3.17 -0.39 -0.18
CA LEU A 118 -4.58 -0.12 -0.40
C LEU A 118 -5.12 -0.98 -1.53
N HIS A 119 -6.16 -1.76 -1.25
CA HIS A 119 -6.89 -2.50 -2.27
C HIS A 119 -8.12 -1.67 -2.70
N VAL A 120 -8.14 -1.26 -3.97
CA VAL A 120 -9.18 -0.42 -4.55
C VAL A 120 -10.00 -1.20 -5.57
N ARG A 121 -11.32 -1.16 -5.42
CA ARG A 121 -12.24 -1.67 -6.44
C ARG A 121 -12.59 -0.56 -7.42
N LEU A 122 -12.44 -0.83 -8.71
CA LEU A 122 -12.80 0.10 -9.79
C LEU A 122 -14.30 0.08 -10.11
N ASP A 123 -15.00 -0.99 -9.72
CA ASP A 123 -16.42 -1.22 -10.02
C ASP A 123 -17.38 -0.71 -8.93
N THR A 124 -16.85 -0.01 -7.91
CA THR A 124 -17.62 0.43 -6.74
C THR A 124 -17.32 1.89 -6.44
N ASP A 125 -18.31 2.62 -5.92
CA ASP A 125 -18.08 3.96 -5.36
C ASP A 125 -17.09 3.88 -4.17
N PRO A 126 -15.96 4.61 -4.22
CA PRO A 126 -14.93 4.57 -3.18
C PRO A 126 -15.40 5.08 -1.81
N ARG A 127 -16.46 5.89 -1.75
CA ARG A 127 -16.95 6.55 -0.51
C ARG A 127 -15.93 7.46 0.17
N PHE A 128 -14.92 7.91 -0.56
CA PHE A 128 -13.95 8.91 -0.12
C PHE A 128 -13.74 9.96 -1.21
N THR A 129 -13.27 11.14 -0.79
CA THR A 129 -12.99 12.29 -1.65
C THR A 129 -11.50 12.42 -1.91
N ARG A 130 -11.13 13.17 -2.95
CA ARG A 130 -9.74 13.53 -3.25
C ARG A 130 -9.02 14.15 -2.04
N ALA A 131 -9.68 15.07 -1.32
CA ALA A 131 -9.10 15.72 -0.15
C ALA A 131 -8.75 14.72 0.98
N GLN A 132 -9.61 13.72 1.21
CA GLN A 132 -9.35 12.68 2.22
C GLN A 132 -8.18 11.75 1.80
N VAL A 133 -8.02 11.51 0.50
CA VAL A 133 -6.90 10.74 -0.05
C VAL A 133 -5.58 11.49 0.13
N GLU A 134 -5.57 12.79 -0.18
CA GLU A 134 -4.42 13.65 0.05
C GLU A 134 -4.05 13.74 1.53
N GLU A 135 -5.02 13.95 2.42
CA GLU A 135 -4.82 13.97 3.87
C GLU A 135 -4.24 12.64 4.39
N SER A 136 -4.70 11.51 3.84
CA SER A 136 -4.30 10.18 4.30
C SER A 136 -2.90 9.76 3.86
N PHE A 137 -2.46 10.18 2.67
CA PHE A 137 -1.27 9.59 2.04
C PHE A 137 -0.21 10.60 1.58
N MET A 138 -0.43 11.90 1.73
CA MET A 138 0.59 12.88 1.36
C MET A 138 1.84 12.73 2.24
N GLY A 139 3.00 12.53 1.61
CA GLY A 139 4.28 12.45 2.31
C GLY A 139 4.57 11.13 3.04
N VAL A 140 3.78 10.08 2.82
CA VAL A 140 4.07 8.76 3.39
C VAL A 140 5.32 8.16 2.75
N GLU A 141 6.01 7.25 3.42
CA GLU A 141 7.22 6.64 2.86
C GLU A 141 6.91 5.66 1.73
N GLU A 142 5.86 4.87 1.88
CA GLU A 142 5.47 3.88 0.87
C GLU A 142 3.95 3.84 0.72
N LEU A 143 3.49 3.85 -0.53
CA LEU A 143 2.09 3.65 -0.88
C LEU A 143 1.98 2.68 -2.05
N GLU A 144 1.43 1.50 -1.77
CA GLU A 144 1.07 0.52 -2.78
C GLU A 144 -0.45 0.50 -2.97
N ILE A 145 -0.91 0.66 -4.21
CA ILE A 145 -2.31 0.60 -4.59
C ILE A 145 -2.50 -0.59 -5.53
N GLU A 146 -3.24 -1.58 -5.07
CA GLU A 146 -3.66 -2.71 -5.89
C GLU A 146 -5.12 -2.51 -6.33
N VAL A 147 -5.35 -2.45 -7.65
CA VAL A 147 -6.67 -2.25 -8.21
C VAL A 147 -7.28 -3.54 -8.74
N PHE A 148 -8.58 -3.69 -8.52
CA PHE A 148 -9.35 -4.85 -8.97
C PHE A 148 -10.64 -4.41 -9.66
N GLN A 149 -11.03 -5.15 -10.71
CA GLN A 149 -12.34 -5.07 -11.35
C GLN A 149 -12.90 -6.48 -11.51
N SER A 150 -14.21 -6.63 -11.33
CA SER A 150 -14.89 -7.92 -11.45
C SER A 150 -15.08 -8.37 -12.92
N MET A 151 -15.18 -7.43 -13.85
CA MET A 151 -15.27 -7.69 -15.29
C MET A 151 -14.12 -7.01 -16.04
N TYR A 152 -13.52 -7.73 -16.99
CA TYR A 152 -12.40 -7.21 -17.77
C TYR A 152 -12.83 -6.05 -18.67
N ALA A 153 -12.10 -4.93 -18.60
CA ALA A 153 -12.29 -3.74 -19.43
C ALA A 153 -13.67 -3.06 -19.33
N SER A 154 -14.40 -3.26 -18.22
CA SER A 154 -15.72 -2.66 -18.00
C SER A 154 -15.69 -1.38 -17.18
N CYS A 155 -14.58 -1.11 -16.49
CA CYS A 155 -14.47 0.01 -15.55
C CYS A 155 -13.42 1.01 -16.03
N ASP A 156 -13.70 2.30 -15.77
CA ASP A 156 -12.72 3.37 -15.97
C ASP A 156 -11.84 3.57 -14.72
N PHE A 157 -10.88 4.49 -14.81
CA PHE A 157 -9.95 4.81 -13.72
C PHE A 157 -10.40 6.01 -12.88
N ASN A 158 -11.69 6.36 -12.86
CA ASN A 158 -12.16 7.54 -12.12
C ASN A 158 -11.84 7.48 -10.62
N VAL A 159 -11.88 6.28 -10.01
CA VAL A 159 -11.48 6.10 -8.61
C VAL A 159 -10.00 6.43 -8.40
N LEU A 160 -9.13 6.02 -9.33
CA LEU A 160 -7.70 6.33 -9.26
C LEU A 160 -7.42 7.82 -9.49
N LYS A 161 -8.27 8.55 -10.20
CA LYS A 161 -8.12 10.01 -10.35
C LYS A 161 -8.11 10.73 -9.01
N LEU A 162 -8.80 10.19 -8.00
CA LEU A 162 -8.81 10.74 -6.63
C LEU A 162 -7.41 10.76 -5.99
N PHE A 163 -6.47 9.97 -6.49
CA PHE A 163 -5.08 9.89 -5.99
C PHE A 163 -4.12 10.83 -6.72
N GLU A 164 -4.52 11.46 -7.83
CA GLU A 164 -3.61 12.29 -8.65
C GLU A 164 -3.08 13.54 -7.91
N GLY A 165 -3.68 13.92 -6.77
CA GLY A 165 -3.23 15.04 -5.94
C GLY A 165 -2.25 14.63 -4.83
N VAL A 166 -2.05 13.34 -4.59
CA VAL A 166 -1.10 12.84 -3.58
C VAL A 166 0.33 13.15 -4.04
N ARG A 167 1.17 13.66 -3.12
CA ARG A 167 2.55 14.08 -3.41
C ARG A 167 3.48 13.68 -2.28
N GLY A 168 4.79 13.68 -2.57
CA GLY A 168 5.86 13.48 -1.61
C GLY A 168 5.97 12.06 -1.08
N VAL A 169 5.35 11.08 -1.75
CA VAL A 169 5.46 9.68 -1.38
C VAL A 169 6.87 9.19 -1.68
N GLY A 170 7.53 8.52 -0.73
CA GLY A 170 8.90 8.03 -0.93
C GLY A 170 8.99 6.98 -2.05
N LYS A 171 8.11 5.99 -2.01
CA LYS A 171 7.93 4.92 -3.01
C LYS A 171 6.45 4.70 -3.27
N ALA A 172 6.02 4.80 -4.53
CA ALA A 172 4.64 4.56 -4.90
C ALA A 172 4.56 3.46 -5.97
N VAL A 173 3.58 2.57 -5.82
CA VAL A 173 3.31 1.48 -6.78
C VAL A 173 1.81 1.41 -7.03
N VAL A 174 1.41 1.34 -8.30
CA VAL A 174 0.01 1.11 -8.69
C VAL A 174 -0.02 -0.11 -9.61
N ARG A 175 -0.79 -1.14 -9.24
CA ARG A 175 -0.79 -2.43 -9.96
C ARG A 175 -2.15 -3.12 -9.92
N GLY A 176 -2.25 -4.30 -10.54
CA GLY A 176 -3.47 -5.09 -10.62
C GLY A 176 -4.16 -4.90 -11.97
N SER A 177 -5.45 -4.60 -11.97
CA SER A 177 -6.27 -4.42 -13.18
C SER A 177 -6.05 -3.06 -13.85
N VAL A 178 -4.81 -2.73 -14.22
CA VAL A 178 -4.38 -1.41 -14.73
C VAL A 178 -4.27 -1.32 -16.26
N GLY A 179 -4.77 -2.32 -17.00
CA GLY A 179 -4.71 -2.34 -18.46
C GLY A 179 -3.27 -2.38 -18.99
N ASP A 180 -2.86 -1.36 -19.74
CA ASP A 180 -1.50 -1.23 -20.28
C ASP A 180 -0.47 -0.69 -19.29
N GLY A 181 -0.89 -0.36 -18.06
CA GLY A 181 -0.02 0.10 -16.97
C GLY A 181 0.43 1.55 -17.06
N ARG A 182 0.25 2.25 -18.19
CA ARG A 182 0.84 3.59 -18.40
C ARG A 182 0.27 4.65 -17.48
N TYR A 183 -1.04 4.62 -17.29
CA TYR A 183 -1.70 5.52 -16.33
C TYR A 183 -1.26 5.21 -14.90
N ALA A 184 -1.05 3.94 -14.56
CA ALA A 184 -0.59 3.52 -13.24
C ALA A 184 0.85 3.98 -12.97
N ASP A 185 1.76 3.83 -13.95
CA ASP A 185 3.15 4.32 -13.87
C ASP A 185 3.21 5.84 -13.75
N TRP A 186 2.43 6.55 -14.57
CA TRP A 186 2.32 8.02 -14.47
C TRP A 186 1.78 8.43 -13.09
N LEU A 187 0.73 7.79 -12.59
CA LEU A 187 0.13 8.10 -11.29
C LEU A 187 1.13 7.84 -10.15
N ALA A 188 1.88 6.74 -10.19
CA ALA A 188 2.96 6.47 -9.23
C ALA A 188 4.04 7.57 -9.28
N GLY A 189 4.45 7.99 -10.49
CA GLY A 189 5.36 9.12 -10.68
C GLY A 189 4.81 10.43 -10.11
N CYS A 190 3.53 10.73 -10.32
CA CYS A 190 2.85 11.87 -9.71
C CYS A 190 2.94 11.82 -8.17
N MET A 191 2.66 10.66 -7.58
CA MET A 191 2.70 10.49 -6.13
C MET A 191 4.09 10.68 -5.53
N MET A 192 5.13 10.26 -6.27
CA MET A 192 6.53 10.39 -5.86
C MET A 192 7.13 11.77 -6.13
N SER A 193 6.43 12.65 -6.85
CA SER A 193 6.91 14.02 -7.06
C SER A 193 6.87 14.84 -5.77
N GLY A 194 7.66 15.91 -5.71
CA GLY A 194 7.82 16.72 -4.49
C GLY A 194 6.50 17.34 -3.99
N LYS A 195 6.41 17.61 -2.69
CA LYS A 195 5.23 18.28 -2.11
C LYS A 195 5.03 19.64 -2.78
N GLY A 196 3.81 19.89 -3.26
CA GLY A 196 3.46 21.12 -3.98
C GLY A 196 3.92 21.18 -5.44
N ALA A 197 4.49 20.10 -5.99
CA ALA A 197 4.82 20.03 -7.41
C ALA A 197 3.55 20.01 -8.26
N GLU A 198 3.48 20.93 -9.22
CA GLU A 198 2.52 20.86 -10.31
C GLU A 198 2.96 19.76 -11.28
N VAL A 199 2.05 18.84 -11.56
CA VAL A 199 2.28 17.75 -12.52
C VAL A 199 1.25 17.90 -13.63
N GLU A 200 1.71 17.85 -14.87
CA GLU A 200 0.81 17.86 -16.02
C GLU A 200 -0.16 16.68 -15.95
N GLY A 201 -1.44 16.95 -16.21
CA GLY A 201 -2.46 15.91 -16.26
C GLY A 201 -2.10 14.84 -17.30
N TYR A 202 -2.52 13.60 -17.02
CA TYR A 202 -2.29 12.50 -17.94
C TYR A 202 -2.92 12.81 -19.31
N SER A 203 -2.08 13.00 -20.32
CA SER A 203 -2.52 13.17 -21.70
C SER A 203 -2.13 11.95 -22.53
N GLU A 204 -3.02 11.58 -23.44
CA GLU A 204 -2.75 10.52 -24.42
C GLU A 204 -1.53 10.85 -25.31
N MET A 205 -0.92 12.04 -25.27
CA MET A 205 0.31 12.32 -26.02
C MET A 205 1.58 11.65 -25.46
N TYR A 206 1.57 11.17 -24.20
CA TYR A 206 2.62 10.29 -23.67
C TYR A 206 2.46 8.84 -24.12
N ILE A 207 1.43 8.56 -24.92
CA ILE A 207 1.24 7.32 -25.66
C ILE A 207 2.10 7.46 -26.91
N GLY A 208 3.22 6.73 -26.97
CA GLY A 208 3.65 6.18 -28.24
C GLY A 208 2.46 5.42 -28.82
N GLY A 209 1.70 6.09 -29.69
CA GLY A 209 0.34 5.78 -30.09
C GLY A 209 0.08 4.28 -30.25
N ASN A 210 -0.94 3.75 -29.58
CA ASN A 210 -1.42 2.42 -29.91
C ASN A 210 -2.10 2.49 -31.29
N LYS A 211 -1.30 2.31 -32.35
CA LYS A 211 -1.71 2.33 -33.77
C LYS A 211 -2.87 1.36 -34.08
N GLY A 212 -3.22 0.44 -33.17
CA GLY A 212 -4.27 -0.54 -33.35
C GLY A 212 -5.70 0.03 -33.35
N TRP A 213 -5.99 1.04 -32.53
CA TRP A 213 -7.33 1.62 -32.45
C TRP A 213 -7.62 2.57 -33.62
N GLU A 214 -6.63 3.40 -33.99
CA GLU A 214 -6.71 4.24 -35.19
C GLU A 214 -6.79 3.39 -36.48
N ALA A 215 -6.10 2.24 -36.56
CA ALA A 215 -6.22 1.33 -37.69
C ALA A 215 -7.61 0.68 -37.82
N TRP A 216 -8.33 0.48 -36.71
CA TRP A 216 -9.70 -0.05 -36.73
C TRP A 216 -10.70 1.01 -37.19
N LEU A 217 -10.57 2.25 -36.70
CA LEU A 217 -11.37 3.40 -37.15
C LEU A 217 -11.10 3.75 -38.62
N ALA A 218 -9.84 3.68 -39.05
CA ALA A 218 -9.46 3.89 -40.46
C ALA A 218 -9.99 2.79 -41.39
N ARG A 219 -10.20 1.55 -40.90
CA ARG A 219 -10.80 0.46 -41.69
C ARG A 219 -12.32 0.51 -41.77
N HIS A 220 -13.01 1.18 -40.85
CA HIS A 220 -14.48 1.24 -40.81
C HIS A 220 -15.06 2.63 -41.08
N GLY A 221 -14.21 3.65 -41.27
CA GLY A 221 -14.58 5.03 -41.53
C GLY A 221 -14.59 5.45 -43.01
N MET A 222 -14.77 4.53 -43.97
CA MET A 222 -15.03 4.90 -45.36
C MET A 222 -16.34 4.29 -45.87
N GLY A 223 -17.31 5.18 -46.10
CA GLY A 223 -18.20 5.07 -47.25
C GLY A 223 -19.67 4.84 -46.96
N TRP A 224 -20.39 5.89 -46.55
CA TRP A 224 -21.71 6.17 -47.13
C TRP A 224 -21.82 7.68 -47.39
N GLY A 225 -21.23 8.08 -48.52
CA GLY A 225 -21.62 9.31 -49.19
C GLY A 225 -22.93 9.05 -49.95
N LEU A 226 -23.88 9.94 -49.73
CA LEU A 226 -25.14 10.08 -50.45
C LEU A 226 -24.94 10.06 -51.98
N ASN A 227 -25.81 9.35 -52.70
CA ASN A 227 -26.28 9.72 -54.04
C ASN A 227 -27.52 8.89 -54.42
N GLY A 228 -28.62 9.57 -54.76
CA GLY A 228 -29.84 8.99 -55.32
C GLY A 228 -31.10 9.44 -54.62
#